data_AF-A0A4V1AVN0-F1
#
_entry.id   AF-A0A4V1AVN0-F1
#
_cell.length_a   1.000
_cell.length_b   1.000
_cell.length_c   1.000
_cell.angle_alpha   90.00
_cell.angle_beta   90.00
_cell.angle_gamma   90.00
#
_symmetry.space_group_name_H-M   'P 1'
#
loop_
_entity.id
_entity.type
_entity.pdbx_description
1 polymer ?
#
loop_
_entity_poly.entity_id
_entity_poly.type
_entity_poly.pdbx_seq_one_letter_code
_entity_poly.pdbx_strand_id
1 'polypeptide(L)'
;MNDLPEYVDDLPNLCGSEELIANARAQGPVYLSESGIDFGSINSAFAIALHMQQPLIPAGGEDLHTAKIISNLKHMMDHQDVGDNHNAPVFHWCYKRIGEFVPKLVDEGKSPRVMLDYSGCLLHGLRDMGLDDVFDALKRVTCDPHYRHCVEWLGCTWSHAVAPSTPVQDYRLHVQAWRHHFAAIFGLEALSRVKGFSPAEMALPNHPDVCYEFVKTLKDNGYQWVLVQEHSVEQPEDGGHPQRPHIPHRLVAKNSKGESASIIAIIKTQGSDTKLVAQMQPYYEAEGLSRQELKGQSIPPLVTQIGDGENGGVMMNEFPGKFMEVMGEATGSHTPPVNVSEYLEYLETLGFKEADFPAIQPVQQKKIWDNFEAGGGPEKLEELIEELQHSDHQFHMEGGSWTNNISWVQGYENVIGPIEKVSALFSEKVLDKPGISTSEYRYRNALYYLLMIQTSCYRYWGQGVWTDYARELCRRLEAILNHDFKDAAA
;
A
#
# COMPACT_ATOMS: atom_id res chain seq x y z
N MET A 1 12.47 -23.54 3.32
CA MET A 1 13.08 -23.48 1.97
C MET A 1 12.23 -22.52 1.17
N ASN A 2 12.81 -21.59 0.42
CA ASN A 2 12.01 -20.68 -0.42
C ASN A 2 11.49 -21.48 -1.63
N ASP A 3 10.17 -21.51 -1.79
CA ASP A 3 9.49 -22.24 -2.88
C ASP A 3 9.60 -21.53 -4.23
N LEU A 4 10.07 -20.28 -4.23
CA LEU A 4 10.21 -19.41 -5.40
C LEU A 4 11.61 -18.78 -5.45
N PRO A 5 12.25 -18.69 -6.64
CA PRO A 5 13.50 -17.94 -6.78
C PRO A 5 13.23 -16.44 -6.61
N GLU A 6 14.09 -15.74 -5.90
CA GLU A 6 13.97 -14.28 -5.68
C GLU A 6 14.16 -13.50 -6.99
N TYR A 7 15.01 -14.01 -7.89
CA TYR A 7 15.30 -13.44 -9.20
C TYR A 7 15.16 -14.48 -10.30
N VAL A 8 14.63 -14.07 -11.45
CA VAL A 8 14.52 -14.87 -12.67
C VAL A 8 15.00 -14.03 -13.84
N ASP A 9 16.01 -14.51 -14.55
CA ASP A 9 16.65 -13.81 -15.67
C ASP A 9 17.19 -12.41 -15.26
N ASP A 10 17.87 -12.35 -14.11
CA ASP A 10 18.43 -11.13 -13.50
C ASP A 10 17.41 -10.02 -13.16
N LEU A 11 16.12 -10.34 -13.22
CA LEU A 11 15.02 -9.46 -12.81
C LEU A 11 14.36 -9.99 -11.54
N PRO A 12 13.77 -9.12 -10.69
CA PRO A 12 13.00 -9.58 -9.55
C PRO A 12 11.87 -10.51 -10.01
N ASN A 13 11.49 -11.48 -9.17
CA ASN A 13 10.41 -12.39 -9.51
C ASN A 13 9.06 -11.68 -9.39
N LEU A 14 8.58 -11.12 -10.50
CA LEU A 14 7.35 -10.31 -10.59
C LEU A 14 6.13 -11.06 -11.14
N CYS A 15 6.32 -12.21 -11.77
CA CYS A 15 5.29 -12.90 -12.55
C CYS A 15 5.71 -14.33 -12.91
N GLY A 16 4.78 -15.10 -13.47
CA GLY A 16 5.01 -16.47 -13.94
C GLY A 16 4.74 -17.54 -12.89
N SER A 17 4.10 -17.18 -11.77
CA SER A 17 3.67 -18.12 -10.71
C SER A 17 2.28 -17.77 -10.19
N GLU A 18 1.40 -17.26 -11.05
CA GLU A 18 0.11 -16.68 -10.69
C GLU A 18 -0.77 -17.68 -9.93
N GLU A 19 -0.83 -18.94 -10.36
CA GLU A 19 -1.61 -19.99 -9.69
C GLU A 19 -1.09 -20.26 -8.27
N LEU A 20 0.23 -20.37 -8.11
CA LEU A 20 0.86 -20.61 -6.82
C LEU A 20 0.60 -19.44 -5.84
N ILE A 21 0.75 -18.21 -6.33
CA ILE A 21 0.51 -16.98 -5.55
C ILE A 21 -0.97 -16.77 -5.21
N ALA A 22 -1.89 -17.18 -6.09
CA ALA A 22 -3.32 -17.13 -5.83
C ALA A 22 -3.73 -18.12 -4.72
N ASN A 23 -3.08 -19.29 -4.67
CA ASN A 23 -3.33 -20.35 -3.69
C ASN A 23 -2.63 -20.11 -2.34
N ALA A 24 -1.70 -19.16 -2.25
CA ALA A 24 -1.03 -18.77 -1.01
C ALA A 24 -1.96 -17.98 -0.07
N ARG A 25 -2.92 -18.67 0.55
CA ARG A 25 -3.91 -18.11 1.47
C ARG A 25 -3.99 -18.92 2.76
N ALA A 26 -3.83 -18.27 3.91
CA ALA A 26 -4.07 -18.94 5.19
C ALA A 26 -5.55 -19.32 5.31
N GLN A 27 -5.79 -20.55 5.80
CA GLN A 27 -7.12 -21.05 6.13
C GLN A 27 -7.40 -20.74 7.61
N GLY A 28 -8.29 -19.79 7.88
CA GLY A 28 -8.66 -19.38 9.23
C GLY A 28 -7.75 -18.31 9.86
N PRO A 29 -7.87 -18.11 11.19
CA PRO A 29 -7.13 -17.10 11.95
C PRO A 29 -5.62 -17.32 11.91
N VAL A 30 -4.87 -16.24 11.79
CA VAL A 30 -3.41 -16.22 11.68
C VAL A 30 -2.76 -15.72 12.96
N TYR A 31 -3.33 -14.70 13.61
CA TYR A 31 -2.68 -14.00 14.71
C TYR A 31 -3.35 -14.31 16.05
N LEU A 32 -4.67 -14.47 16.09
CA LEU A 32 -5.44 -14.51 17.33
C LEU A 32 -5.02 -15.65 18.27
N SER A 33 -4.65 -16.82 17.74
CA SER A 33 -4.16 -17.95 18.55
C SER A 33 -2.81 -17.69 19.22
N GLU A 34 -2.03 -16.76 18.69
CA GLU A 34 -0.70 -16.37 19.17
C GLU A 34 -0.71 -14.99 19.87
N SER A 35 -1.87 -14.34 19.98
CA SER A 35 -2.06 -12.96 20.44
C SER A 35 -1.61 -12.71 21.89
N GLY A 36 -2.09 -13.55 22.80
CA GLY A 36 -1.93 -13.36 24.25
C GLY A 36 -2.76 -12.21 24.86
N ILE A 37 -3.57 -11.49 24.07
CA ILE A 37 -4.41 -10.39 24.57
C ILE A 37 -5.78 -10.91 25.02
N ASP A 38 -6.21 -10.52 26.22
CA ASP A 38 -7.60 -10.68 26.65
C ASP A 38 -8.46 -9.51 26.14
N PHE A 39 -8.94 -9.60 24.91
CA PHE A 39 -9.80 -8.59 24.28
C PHE A 39 -11.11 -8.31 25.05
N GLY A 40 -11.54 -9.22 25.94
CA GLY A 40 -12.70 -9.01 26.81
C GLY A 40 -12.44 -7.98 27.91
N SER A 41 -11.17 -7.80 28.30
CA SER A 41 -10.76 -6.98 29.45
C SER A 41 -10.20 -5.59 29.08
N ILE A 42 -9.85 -5.37 27.81
CA ILE A 42 -9.27 -4.10 27.35
C ILE A 42 -10.36 -3.03 27.12
N ASN A 43 -9.98 -1.76 27.29
CA ASN A 43 -10.85 -0.61 27.06
C ASN A 43 -10.82 -0.16 25.59
N SER A 44 -9.64 -0.21 24.98
CA SER A 44 -9.34 0.24 23.62
C SER A 44 -8.05 -0.44 23.16
N ALA A 45 -7.68 -0.23 21.90
CA ALA A 45 -6.41 -0.70 21.34
C ALA A 45 -5.87 0.32 20.33
N PHE A 46 -4.60 0.17 19.97
CA PHE A 46 -3.99 0.96 18.91
C PHE A 46 -3.16 0.10 17.95
N ALA A 47 -3.02 0.56 16.73
CA ALA A 47 -2.18 -0.03 15.69
C ALA A 47 -1.39 1.06 14.97
N ILE A 48 -0.11 0.77 14.68
CA ILE A 48 0.73 1.63 13.85
C ILE A 48 1.22 0.87 12.64
N ALA A 49 1.32 1.56 11.50
CA ALA A 49 2.02 1.10 10.32
C ALA A 49 3.18 2.03 9.97
N LEU A 50 4.29 1.42 9.53
CA LEU A 50 5.40 2.14 8.92
C LEU A 50 5.38 1.89 7.41
N HIS A 51 5.21 2.97 6.67
CA HIS A 51 5.31 2.98 5.21
C HIS A 51 6.76 3.22 4.79
N MET A 52 7.33 2.37 3.95
CA MET A 52 8.73 2.43 3.53
C MET A 52 8.83 2.42 2.00
N GLN A 53 9.46 3.46 1.44
CA GLN A 53 9.50 3.69 0.00
C GLN A 53 10.76 4.41 -0.46
N GLN A 54 11.47 3.82 -1.43
CA GLN A 54 12.48 4.49 -2.25
C GLN A 54 12.30 4.11 -3.73
N PRO A 55 12.33 5.09 -4.66
CA PRO A 55 12.21 4.80 -6.07
C PRO A 55 13.49 4.21 -6.65
N LEU A 56 13.33 3.55 -7.80
CA LEU A 56 14.44 3.25 -8.71
C LEU A 56 14.63 4.41 -9.68
N ILE A 57 15.87 4.72 -10.04
CA ILE A 57 16.22 5.82 -10.93
C ILE A 57 17.30 5.41 -11.94
N PRO A 58 17.26 5.88 -13.20
CA PRO A 58 18.29 5.63 -14.21
C PRO A 58 19.50 6.55 -13.97
N ALA A 59 20.16 6.42 -12.81
CA ALA A 59 21.27 7.28 -12.37
C ALA A 59 22.58 6.51 -12.12
N GLY A 60 22.68 5.25 -12.54
CA GLY A 60 23.90 4.43 -12.45
C GLY A 60 24.90 4.69 -13.56
N GLY A 61 25.16 5.96 -13.92
CA GLY A 61 26.05 6.39 -15.00
C GLY A 61 25.87 7.87 -15.34
N GLU A 62 26.76 8.45 -16.15
CA GLU A 62 26.72 9.87 -16.51
C GLU A 62 25.68 10.22 -17.58
N ASP A 63 25.41 9.30 -18.51
CA ASP A 63 24.45 9.49 -19.61
C ASP A 63 23.10 8.85 -19.27
N LEU A 64 22.06 9.69 -19.14
CA LEU A 64 20.70 9.28 -18.84
C LEU A 64 20.17 8.19 -19.79
N HIS A 65 20.56 8.19 -21.06
CA HIS A 65 20.03 7.22 -22.03
C HIS A 65 20.58 5.80 -21.87
N THR A 66 21.75 5.68 -21.22
CA THR A 66 22.47 4.41 -21.07
C THR A 66 22.70 4.03 -19.61
N ALA A 67 22.44 4.94 -18.66
CA ALA A 67 22.63 4.73 -17.23
C ALA A 67 21.89 3.48 -16.73
N LYS A 68 22.57 2.71 -15.87
CA LYS A 68 21.96 1.59 -15.14
C LYS A 68 20.85 2.14 -14.23
N ILE A 69 19.78 1.38 -14.11
CA ILE A 69 18.74 1.66 -13.10
C ILE A 69 19.28 1.20 -11.74
N ILE A 70 19.28 2.12 -10.77
CA ILE A 70 19.75 1.90 -9.41
C ILE A 70 18.71 2.37 -8.41
N SER A 71 18.82 1.95 -7.15
CA SER A 71 18.05 2.55 -6.06
C SER A 71 18.41 4.03 -5.88
N ASN A 72 17.42 4.89 -5.62
CA ASN A 72 17.69 6.25 -5.18
C ASN A 72 18.52 6.27 -3.89
N LEU A 73 18.28 5.33 -2.96
CA LEU A 73 19.10 5.20 -1.75
C LEU A 73 20.58 4.93 -2.08
N LYS A 74 20.86 4.15 -3.13
CA LYS A 74 22.23 3.94 -3.62
C LYS A 74 22.84 5.25 -4.09
N HIS A 75 22.11 6.01 -4.91
CA HIS A 75 22.58 7.31 -5.38
C HIS A 75 22.87 8.24 -4.21
N MET A 76 21.99 8.31 -3.21
CA MET A 76 22.20 9.11 -2.00
C MET A 76 23.45 8.64 -1.23
N MET A 77 23.64 7.32 -1.07
CA MET A 77 24.79 6.75 -0.36
C MET A 77 26.12 7.09 -1.04
N ASP A 78 26.15 7.09 -2.37
CA ASP A 78 27.32 7.41 -3.18
C ASP A 78 27.63 8.92 -3.22
N HIS A 79 26.63 9.78 -2.92
CA HIS A 79 26.70 11.24 -3.03
C HIS A 79 26.21 11.96 -1.76
N GLN A 80 26.69 11.53 -0.59
CA GLN A 80 26.23 12.04 0.72
C GLN A 80 26.51 13.54 0.93
N ASP A 81 27.39 14.15 0.15
CA ASP A 81 27.71 15.57 0.17
C ASP A 81 26.65 16.46 -0.52
N VAL A 82 25.68 15.86 -1.22
CA VAL A 82 24.64 16.57 -1.97
C VAL A 82 23.34 16.66 -1.17
N GLY A 83 22.95 17.88 -0.78
CA GLY A 83 21.66 18.14 -0.15
C GLY A 83 21.38 17.24 1.06
N ASP A 84 20.21 16.58 1.07
CA ASP A 84 19.76 15.70 2.14
C ASP A 84 20.26 14.25 2.02
N ASN A 85 21.18 13.97 1.08
CA ASN A 85 21.74 12.63 0.87
C ASN A 85 22.52 12.09 2.08
N HIS A 86 23.00 12.99 2.95
CA HIS A 86 23.62 12.63 4.22
C HIS A 86 22.71 11.78 5.15
N ASN A 87 21.40 11.74 4.88
CA ASN A 87 20.45 10.89 5.61
C ASN A 87 20.46 9.42 5.14
N ALA A 88 21.14 9.06 4.04
CA ALA A 88 21.11 7.69 3.49
C ALA A 88 21.48 6.58 4.49
N PRO A 89 22.50 6.73 5.37
CA PRO A 89 22.78 5.73 6.41
C PRO A 89 21.64 5.58 7.42
N VAL A 90 20.92 6.67 7.72
CA VAL A 90 19.76 6.63 8.62
C VAL A 90 18.58 5.95 7.95
N PHE A 91 18.33 6.21 6.67
CA PHE A 91 17.30 5.51 5.90
C PHE A 91 17.55 4.00 5.85
N HIS A 92 18.79 3.56 5.61
CA HIS A 92 19.18 2.14 5.70
C HIS A 92 18.78 1.54 7.06
N TRP A 93 19.07 2.24 8.17
CA TRP A 93 18.68 1.78 9.48
C TRP A 93 17.15 1.80 9.69
N CYS A 94 16.43 2.80 9.18
CA CYS A 94 14.96 2.83 9.22
C CYS A 94 14.32 1.58 8.60
N TYR A 95 14.86 1.08 7.48
CA TYR A 95 14.38 -0.14 6.82
C TYR A 95 14.71 -1.43 7.57
N LYS A 96 15.64 -1.37 8.52
CA LYS A 96 16.12 -2.53 9.30
C LYS A 96 15.55 -2.59 10.72
N ARG A 97 15.40 -1.43 11.37
CA ARG A 97 15.33 -1.28 12.83
C ARG A 97 14.22 -2.06 13.52
N ILE A 98 13.09 -2.33 12.84
CA ILE A 98 12.03 -3.17 13.41
C ILE A 98 12.52 -4.60 13.65
N GLY A 99 13.39 -5.12 12.79
CA GLY A 99 14.07 -6.40 12.99
C GLY A 99 15.03 -6.44 14.18
N GLU A 100 15.37 -5.29 14.76
CA GLU A 100 16.17 -5.15 15.98
C GLU A 100 15.28 -4.87 17.21
N PHE A 101 14.27 -4.02 17.07
CA PHE A 101 13.40 -3.59 18.16
C PHE A 101 12.46 -4.69 18.64
N VAL A 102 11.80 -5.40 17.71
CA VAL A 102 10.84 -6.46 18.05
C VAL A 102 11.53 -7.57 18.84
N PRO A 103 12.65 -8.17 18.39
CA PRO A 103 13.31 -9.21 19.18
C PRO A 103 13.74 -8.73 20.56
N LYS A 104 14.29 -7.52 20.66
CA LYS A 104 14.70 -6.95 21.96
C LYS A 104 13.52 -6.86 22.93
N LEU A 105 12.39 -6.30 22.49
CA LEU A 105 11.20 -6.15 23.34
C LEU A 105 10.61 -7.51 23.73
N VAL A 106 10.53 -8.45 22.80
CA VAL A 106 10.05 -9.82 23.09
C VAL A 106 10.95 -10.52 24.10
N ASP A 107 12.27 -10.42 23.94
CA ASP A 107 13.26 -11.00 24.87
C ASP A 107 13.17 -10.37 26.28
N GLU A 108 12.70 -9.11 26.38
CA GLU A 108 12.38 -8.41 27.63
C GLU A 108 10.99 -8.76 28.20
N GLY A 109 10.28 -9.70 27.59
CA GLY A 109 8.93 -10.14 28.00
C GLY A 109 7.82 -9.17 27.60
N LYS A 110 8.06 -8.30 26.62
CA LYS A 110 7.06 -7.38 26.05
C LYS A 110 6.36 -8.00 24.84
N SER A 111 5.24 -7.40 24.44
CA SER A 111 4.42 -7.87 23.31
C SER A 111 4.20 -6.73 22.30
N PRO A 112 5.25 -6.31 21.56
CA PRO A 112 5.14 -5.22 20.60
C PRO A 112 4.30 -5.60 19.38
N ARG A 113 3.61 -4.64 18.76
CA ARG A 113 2.99 -4.80 17.43
C ARG A 113 3.34 -3.65 16.51
N VAL A 114 3.57 -3.96 15.24
CA VAL A 114 3.81 -2.98 14.18
C VAL A 114 3.43 -3.56 12.83
N MET A 115 2.73 -2.77 12.03
CA MET A 115 2.45 -3.10 10.64
C MET A 115 3.56 -2.57 9.72
N LEU A 116 3.92 -3.34 8.69
CA LEU A 116 4.96 -2.99 7.74
C LEU A 116 4.40 -2.92 6.32
N ASP A 117 4.59 -1.78 5.67
CA ASP A 117 4.30 -1.54 4.26
C ASP A 117 5.60 -1.19 3.54
N TYR A 118 6.16 -2.13 2.78
CA TYR A 118 7.37 -1.93 1.99
C TYR A 118 7.04 -2.15 0.52
N SER A 119 7.33 -1.16 -0.32
CA SER A 119 7.16 -1.36 -1.76
C SER A 119 8.13 -2.41 -2.31
N GLY A 120 7.72 -3.04 -3.41
CA GLY A 120 8.56 -4.02 -4.09
C GLY A 120 9.82 -3.40 -4.71
N CYS A 121 9.76 -2.15 -5.15
CA CYS A 121 10.88 -1.43 -5.74
C CYS A 121 11.92 -1.01 -4.69
N LEU A 122 11.50 -0.68 -3.46
CA LEU A 122 12.40 -0.52 -2.32
C LEU A 122 13.15 -1.83 -2.05
N LEU A 123 12.42 -2.94 -1.89
CA LEU A 123 13.02 -4.25 -1.62
C LEU A 123 14.02 -4.63 -2.72
N HIS A 124 13.65 -4.45 -3.99
CA HIS A 124 14.57 -4.70 -5.11
C HIS A 124 15.83 -3.81 -5.02
N GLY A 125 15.65 -2.52 -4.73
CA GLY A 125 16.74 -1.57 -4.58
C GLY A 125 17.70 -1.93 -3.45
N LEU A 126 17.19 -2.34 -2.28
CA LEU A 126 18.01 -2.78 -1.15
C LEU A 126 18.83 -4.03 -1.49
N ARG A 127 18.26 -4.95 -2.28
CA ARG A 127 18.99 -6.15 -2.72
C ARG A 127 20.07 -5.84 -3.75
N ASP A 128 19.80 -4.98 -4.75
CA ASP A 128 20.85 -4.54 -5.71
C ASP A 128 21.99 -3.79 -5.02
N MET A 129 21.72 -3.14 -3.88
CA MET A 129 22.73 -2.53 -3.01
C MET A 129 23.54 -3.54 -2.17
N GLY A 130 23.13 -4.81 -2.11
CA GLY A 130 23.76 -5.82 -1.26
C GLY A 130 23.49 -5.64 0.25
N LEU A 131 22.37 -5.01 0.62
CA LEU A 131 22.00 -4.77 2.02
C LEU A 131 21.34 -6.01 2.65
N ASP A 132 22.06 -7.14 2.65
CA ASP A 132 21.59 -8.42 3.17
C ASP A 132 21.24 -8.35 4.67
N ASP A 133 21.87 -7.45 5.42
CA ASP A 133 21.59 -7.24 6.84
C ASP A 133 20.16 -6.75 7.12
N VAL A 134 19.56 -6.01 6.20
CA VAL A 134 18.15 -5.61 6.26
C VAL A 134 17.27 -6.84 6.10
N PHE A 135 17.55 -7.68 5.12
CA PHE A 135 16.76 -8.88 4.84
C PHE A 135 16.87 -9.93 5.93
N ASP A 136 18.05 -10.11 6.53
CA ASP A 136 18.22 -11.01 7.66
C ASP A 136 17.37 -10.56 8.87
N ALA A 137 17.38 -9.25 9.15
CA ALA A 137 16.58 -8.65 10.22
C ALA A 137 15.07 -8.79 9.95
N LEU A 138 14.62 -8.48 8.72
CA LEU A 138 13.22 -8.60 8.33
C LEU A 138 12.75 -10.05 8.27
N LYS A 139 13.56 -10.98 7.74
CA LYS A 139 13.22 -12.41 7.73
C LYS A 139 13.05 -12.96 9.13
N ARG A 140 13.89 -12.55 10.09
CA ARG A 140 13.76 -12.94 11.50
C ARG A 140 12.38 -12.59 12.05
N VAL A 141 11.94 -11.34 11.94
CA VAL A 141 10.63 -10.92 12.48
C VAL A 141 9.45 -11.37 11.63
N THR A 142 9.67 -11.73 10.36
CA THR A 142 8.59 -12.16 9.46
C THR A 142 8.32 -13.66 9.54
N CYS A 143 9.37 -14.48 9.70
CA CYS A 143 9.29 -15.93 9.52
C CYS A 143 9.41 -16.71 10.83
N ASP A 144 10.15 -16.19 11.82
CA ASP A 144 10.35 -16.89 13.09
C ASP A 144 9.05 -16.89 13.91
N PRO A 145 8.49 -18.07 14.29
CA PRO A 145 7.30 -18.17 15.13
C PRO A 145 7.40 -17.40 16.44
N HIS A 146 8.61 -17.20 16.97
CA HIS A 146 8.81 -16.45 18.21
C HIS A 146 8.50 -14.96 18.05
N TYR A 147 8.65 -14.39 16.85
CA TYR A 147 8.53 -12.93 16.61
C TYR A 147 7.40 -12.56 15.64
N ARG A 148 6.98 -13.47 14.76
CA ARG A 148 6.06 -13.17 13.65
C ARG A 148 4.70 -12.60 14.04
N HIS A 149 4.22 -12.90 15.25
CA HIS A 149 2.94 -12.38 15.75
C HIS A 149 3.03 -10.88 16.10
N CYS A 150 4.24 -10.33 16.26
CA CYS A 150 4.48 -8.91 16.52
C CYS A 150 4.48 -8.06 15.24
N VAL A 151 4.51 -8.67 14.06
CA VAL A 151 4.64 -7.95 12.78
C VAL A 151 3.55 -8.38 11.81
N GLU A 152 2.74 -7.42 11.39
CA GLU A 152 1.77 -7.62 10.32
C GLU A 152 2.22 -6.92 9.03
N TRP A 153 2.47 -7.70 7.99
CA TRP A 153 2.77 -7.15 6.66
C TRP A 153 1.48 -6.71 5.96
N LEU A 154 1.50 -5.51 5.39
CA LEU A 154 0.45 -4.99 4.52
C LEU A 154 0.85 -5.22 3.06
N GLY A 155 -0.12 -5.62 2.24
CA GLY A 155 0.05 -5.57 0.80
C GLY A 155 0.10 -4.13 0.32
N CYS A 156 0.92 -3.88 -0.70
CA CYS A 156 0.94 -2.61 -1.43
C CYS A 156 1.26 -2.86 -2.91
N THR A 157 1.54 -1.79 -3.64
CA THR A 157 1.94 -1.87 -5.05
C THR A 157 3.45 -2.03 -5.20
N TRP A 158 3.89 -2.70 -6.26
CA TRP A 158 5.31 -2.98 -6.43
C TRP A 158 6.15 -1.69 -6.54
N SER A 159 5.72 -0.67 -7.30
CA SER A 159 6.49 0.58 -7.45
C SER A 159 5.89 1.79 -6.72
N HIS A 160 5.03 1.61 -5.72
CA HIS A 160 4.28 2.72 -5.11
C HIS A 160 3.39 3.47 -6.12
N ALA A 161 2.61 2.69 -6.89
CA ALA A 161 1.62 3.19 -7.83
C ALA A 161 0.35 3.67 -7.10
N VAL A 162 -0.09 4.89 -7.42
CA VAL A 162 -1.25 5.57 -6.82
C VAL A 162 -2.50 5.21 -7.62
N ALA A 163 -3.47 4.56 -6.96
CA ALA A 163 -4.63 3.97 -7.61
C ALA A 163 -5.44 4.94 -8.48
N PRO A 164 -5.74 6.19 -8.04
CA PRO A 164 -6.46 7.16 -8.88
C PRO A 164 -5.76 7.56 -10.19
N SER A 165 -4.43 7.42 -10.30
CA SER A 165 -3.65 7.88 -11.47
C SER A 165 -2.96 6.74 -12.22
N THR A 166 -3.31 5.49 -11.92
CA THR A 166 -2.74 4.31 -12.57
C THR A 166 -3.86 3.61 -13.35
N PRO A 167 -3.65 3.25 -14.63
CA PRO A 167 -4.61 2.46 -15.39
C PRO A 167 -5.02 1.19 -14.62
N VAL A 168 -6.32 0.88 -14.61
CA VAL A 168 -6.90 -0.17 -13.74
C VAL A 168 -6.28 -1.55 -13.99
N GLN A 169 -5.97 -1.86 -15.24
CA GLN A 169 -5.32 -3.11 -15.63
C GLN A 169 -3.88 -3.20 -15.10
N ASP A 170 -3.14 -2.09 -15.11
CA ASP A 170 -1.76 -2.06 -14.64
C ASP A 170 -1.70 -2.06 -13.11
N TYR A 171 -2.66 -1.42 -12.44
CA TYR A 171 -2.76 -1.45 -10.99
C TYR A 171 -2.88 -2.89 -10.47
N ARG A 172 -3.67 -3.73 -11.16
CA ARG A 172 -3.76 -5.15 -10.85
C ARG A 172 -2.42 -5.86 -11.00
N LEU A 173 -1.65 -5.54 -12.04
CA LEU A 173 -0.30 -6.09 -12.24
C LEU A 173 0.67 -5.66 -11.12
N HIS A 174 0.59 -4.41 -10.65
CA HIS A 174 1.37 -3.95 -9.48
C HIS A 174 1.12 -4.78 -8.24
N VAL A 175 -0.16 -5.01 -7.92
CA VAL A 175 -0.57 -5.78 -6.75
C VAL A 175 -0.08 -7.23 -6.85
N GLN A 176 -0.21 -7.84 -8.04
CA GLN A 176 0.26 -9.20 -8.28
C GLN A 176 1.78 -9.31 -8.22
N ALA A 177 2.50 -8.36 -8.82
CA ALA A 177 3.96 -8.34 -8.83
C ALA A 177 4.55 -8.17 -7.43
N TRP A 178 3.92 -7.34 -6.59
CA TRP A 178 4.31 -7.22 -5.19
C TRP A 178 4.19 -8.57 -4.46
N ARG A 179 3.08 -9.29 -4.64
CA ARG A 179 2.87 -10.60 -4.00
C ARG A 179 3.88 -11.65 -4.44
N HIS A 180 4.22 -11.70 -5.74
CA HIS A 180 5.25 -12.60 -6.26
C HIS A 180 6.60 -12.29 -5.61
N HIS A 181 7.00 -11.03 -5.63
CA HIS A 181 8.29 -10.61 -5.11
C HIS A 181 8.39 -10.83 -3.59
N PHE A 182 7.33 -10.49 -2.85
CA PHE A 182 7.23 -10.73 -1.40
C PHE A 182 7.36 -12.22 -1.07
N ALA A 183 6.62 -13.10 -1.75
CA ALA A 183 6.69 -14.54 -1.53
C ALA A 183 8.06 -15.12 -1.89
N ALA A 184 8.74 -14.56 -2.90
CA ALA A 184 10.08 -15.01 -3.27
C ALA A 184 11.15 -14.64 -2.23
N ILE A 185 10.96 -13.52 -1.51
CA ILE A 185 11.84 -13.08 -0.42
C ILE A 185 11.52 -13.82 0.89
N PHE A 186 10.26 -13.80 1.33
CA PHE A 186 9.83 -14.22 2.68
C PHE A 186 9.09 -15.56 2.72
N GLY A 187 8.75 -16.14 1.57
CA GLY A 187 8.04 -17.43 1.46
C GLY A 187 6.51 -17.30 1.36
N LEU A 188 5.88 -18.35 0.84
CA LEU A 188 4.42 -18.43 0.64
C LEU A 188 3.66 -18.42 1.97
N GLU A 189 4.24 -18.98 3.03
CA GLU A 189 3.64 -18.97 4.36
C GLU A 189 3.50 -17.52 4.88
N ALA A 190 4.54 -16.70 4.72
CA ALA A 190 4.49 -15.29 5.08
C ALA A 190 3.45 -14.54 4.23
N LEU A 191 3.42 -14.76 2.91
CA LEU A 191 2.42 -14.15 2.02
C LEU A 191 0.99 -14.51 2.46
N SER A 192 0.78 -15.74 2.90
CA SER A 192 -0.55 -16.23 3.30
C SER A 192 -1.16 -15.46 4.49
N ARG A 193 -0.30 -14.79 5.29
CA ARG A 193 -0.66 -13.94 6.44
C ARG A 193 -0.95 -12.48 6.08
N VAL A 194 -0.60 -12.05 4.86
CA VAL A 194 -0.87 -10.68 4.39
C VAL A 194 -2.35 -10.55 4.07
N LYS A 195 -3.12 -9.93 4.97
CA LYS A 195 -4.57 -9.72 4.81
C LYS A 195 -4.96 -8.27 4.58
N GLY A 196 -4.17 -7.34 5.11
CA GLY A 196 -4.36 -5.91 4.94
C GLY A 196 -3.74 -5.35 3.67
N PHE A 197 -4.27 -4.23 3.19
CA PHE A 197 -3.70 -3.48 2.09
C PHE A 197 -3.53 -2.00 2.45
N SER A 198 -2.36 -1.45 2.12
CA SER A 198 -2.01 -0.03 2.24
C SER A 198 -1.96 0.60 0.85
N PRO A 199 -2.91 1.46 0.48
CA PRO A 199 -2.85 2.19 -0.77
C PRO A 199 -1.69 3.19 -0.75
N ALA A 200 -0.90 3.24 -1.83
CA ALA A 200 0.13 4.26 -1.99
C ALA A 200 -0.47 5.66 -1.82
N GLU A 201 0.23 6.50 -1.04
CA GLU A 201 -0.22 7.86 -0.66
C GLU A 201 -1.55 7.89 0.10
N MET A 202 -2.00 6.73 0.59
CA MET A 202 -3.31 6.51 1.18
C MET A 202 -4.45 7.02 0.27
N ALA A 203 -4.24 6.94 -1.06
CA ALA A 203 -5.11 7.51 -2.06
C ALA A 203 -6.22 6.51 -2.46
N LEU A 204 -7.45 6.87 -2.13
CA LEU A 204 -8.65 6.12 -2.51
C LEU A 204 -9.24 6.72 -3.80
N PRO A 205 -9.55 5.92 -4.85
CA PRO A 205 -10.19 6.44 -6.05
C PRO A 205 -11.61 6.96 -5.78
N ASN A 206 -11.88 8.22 -6.14
CA ASN A 206 -13.23 8.79 -6.06
C ASN A 206 -14.10 8.35 -7.24
N HIS A 207 -13.50 8.20 -8.44
CA HIS A 207 -14.22 7.77 -9.63
C HIS A 207 -14.87 6.39 -9.40
N PRO A 208 -16.21 6.25 -9.53
CA PRO A 208 -16.93 5.01 -9.22
C PRO A 208 -16.35 3.75 -9.88
N ASP A 209 -16.05 3.81 -11.17
CA ASP A 209 -15.55 2.65 -11.92
C ASP A 209 -14.13 2.25 -11.49
N VAL A 210 -13.30 3.23 -11.16
CA VAL A 210 -11.92 2.99 -10.70
C VAL A 210 -11.94 2.45 -9.27
N CYS A 211 -12.79 2.98 -8.40
CA CYS A 211 -12.95 2.48 -7.03
C CYS A 211 -13.44 1.02 -7.02
N TYR A 212 -14.38 0.68 -7.90
CA TYR A 212 -14.85 -0.70 -8.05
C TYR A 212 -13.72 -1.63 -8.47
N GLU A 213 -12.96 -1.31 -9.51
CA GLU A 213 -11.84 -2.14 -9.96
C GLU A 213 -10.71 -2.22 -8.93
N PHE A 214 -10.48 -1.15 -8.15
CA PHE A 214 -9.57 -1.15 -7.02
C PHE A 214 -9.99 -2.16 -5.96
N VAL A 215 -11.22 -2.06 -5.44
CA VAL A 215 -11.74 -3.00 -4.41
C VAL A 215 -11.78 -4.43 -4.95
N LYS A 216 -12.21 -4.62 -6.20
CA LYS A 216 -12.24 -5.91 -6.86
C LYS A 216 -10.83 -6.52 -6.96
N THR A 217 -9.84 -5.74 -7.37
CA THR A 217 -8.44 -6.15 -7.43
C THR A 217 -7.95 -6.64 -6.07
N LEU A 218 -8.29 -5.93 -4.99
CA LEU A 218 -7.90 -6.34 -3.65
C LEU A 218 -8.53 -7.69 -3.25
N LYS A 219 -9.84 -7.85 -3.44
CA LYS A 219 -10.55 -9.09 -3.10
C LYS A 219 -10.10 -10.29 -3.94
N ASP A 220 -9.91 -10.09 -5.24
CA ASP A 220 -9.44 -11.13 -6.15
C ASP A 220 -8.07 -11.66 -5.71
N ASN A 221 -7.22 -10.78 -5.17
CA ASN A 221 -5.92 -11.14 -4.61
C ASN A 221 -6.00 -11.61 -3.14
N GLY A 222 -7.17 -11.68 -2.51
CA GLY A 222 -7.35 -12.28 -1.19
C GLY A 222 -7.04 -11.36 0.00
N TYR A 223 -6.91 -10.05 -0.23
CA TYR A 223 -6.93 -9.07 0.86
C TYR A 223 -8.34 -9.01 1.48
N GLN A 224 -8.40 -8.82 2.79
CA GLN A 224 -9.63 -8.84 3.58
C GLN A 224 -10.02 -7.45 4.09
N TRP A 225 -9.03 -6.57 4.24
CA TRP A 225 -9.26 -5.21 4.73
C TRP A 225 -8.27 -4.23 4.08
N VAL A 226 -8.63 -2.95 4.08
CA VAL A 226 -7.84 -1.85 3.49
C VAL A 226 -7.78 -0.66 4.44
N LEU A 227 -6.63 0.01 4.50
CA LEU A 227 -6.52 1.31 5.17
C LEU A 227 -7.10 2.41 4.30
N VAL A 228 -7.93 3.27 4.89
CA VAL A 228 -8.48 4.48 4.24
C VAL A 228 -8.35 5.67 5.15
N GLN A 229 -8.34 6.89 4.60
CA GLN A 229 -8.27 8.10 5.40
C GLN A 229 -9.66 8.58 5.77
N GLU A 230 -9.82 9.08 6.98
CA GLU A 230 -11.09 9.63 7.48
C GLU A 230 -11.70 10.67 6.53
N HIS A 231 -10.89 11.54 5.91
CA HIS A 231 -11.35 12.57 4.99
C HIS A 231 -11.52 12.08 3.53
N SER A 232 -11.06 10.88 3.21
CA SER A 232 -11.20 10.29 1.86
C SER A 232 -12.52 9.55 1.65
N VAL A 233 -13.30 9.40 2.71
CA VAL A 233 -14.55 8.62 2.74
C VAL A 233 -15.69 9.43 3.35
N GLU A 234 -16.90 9.06 3.01
CA GLU A 234 -18.14 9.63 3.51
C GLU A 234 -19.18 8.54 3.79
N GLN A 235 -20.21 8.89 4.55
CA GLN A 235 -21.39 8.04 4.76
C GLN A 235 -22.34 8.16 3.56
N PRO A 236 -22.81 7.04 2.97
CA PRO A 236 -23.72 7.08 1.83
C PRO A 236 -25.05 7.82 2.10
N GLU A 237 -25.52 7.80 3.36
CA GLU A 237 -26.81 8.33 3.75
C GLU A 237 -26.88 9.87 3.65
N ASP A 238 -25.84 10.57 4.12
CA ASP A 238 -25.82 12.03 4.26
C ASP A 238 -24.60 12.72 3.64
N GLY A 239 -23.58 11.96 3.22
CA GLY A 239 -22.34 12.50 2.66
C GLY A 239 -21.40 13.10 3.71
N GLY A 240 -21.68 12.87 5.00
CA GLY A 240 -20.87 13.33 6.11
C GLY A 240 -19.67 12.42 6.38
N HIS A 241 -18.68 12.92 7.12
CA HIS A 241 -17.56 12.11 7.59
C HIS A 241 -18.02 10.99 8.55
N PRO A 242 -17.27 9.88 8.65
CA PRO A 242 -17.57 8.81 9.60
C PRO A 242 -17.57 9.30 11.05
N GLN A 243 -18.70 9.14 11.76
CA GLN A 243 -18.85 9.63 13.14
C GLN A 243 -18.18 8.75 14.20
N ARG A 244 -17.78 7.52 13.84
CA ARG A 244 -17.16 6.54 14.76
C ARG A 244 -15.90 5.94 14.12
N PRO A 245 -14.83 6.72 13.88
CA PRO A 245 -13.71 6.26 13.05
C PRO A 245 -12.94 5.06 13.63
N HIS A 246 -13.03 4.82 14.94
CA HIS A 246 -12.29 3.75 15.63
C HIS A 246 -12.97 2.37 15.62
N ILE A 247 -13.97 2.15 14.78
CA ILE A 247 -14.51 0.82 14.50
C ILE A 247 -14.28 0.47 13.03
N PRO A 248 -14.26 -0.83 12.66
CA PRO A 248 -14.21 -1.19 11.25
C PRO A 248 -15.45 -0.70 10.52
N HIS A 249 -15.26 -0.31 9.27
CA HIS A 249 -16.32 0.09 8.34
C HIS A 249 -16.35 -0.89 7.16
N ARG A 250 -17.40 -0.81 6.35
CA ARG A 250 -17.48 -1.51 5.07
C ARG A 250 -17.40 -0.48 3.96
N LEU A 251 -16.27 -0.45 3.25
CA LEU A 251 -16.12 0.34 2.05
C LEU A 251 -16.94 -0.32 0.94
N VAL A 252 -17.96 0.38 0.44
CA VAL A 252 -18.82 -0.06 -0.66
C VAL A 252 -18.39 0.66 -1.92
N ALA A 253 -18.01 -0.10 -2.95
CA ALA A 253 -17.65 0.41 -4.26
C ALA A 253 -18.67 -0.08 -5.30
N LYS A 254 -19.39 0.88 -5.89
CA LYS A 254 -20.39 0.64 -6.94
C LYS A 254 -19.90 1.26 -8.25
N ASN A 255 -20.09 0.58 -9.38
CA ASN A 255 -19.70 1.09 -10.69
C ASN A 255 -20.89 1.57 -11.53
N SER A 256 -20.59 2.24 -12.63
CA SER A 256 -21.53 2.77 -13.62
C SER A 256 -22.39 1.69 -14.28
N LYS A 257 -21.91 0.44 -14.32
CA LYS A 257 -22.63 -0.74 -14.83
C LYS A 257 -23.58 -1.38 -13.80
N GLY A 258 -23.60 -0.87 -12.57
CA GLY A 258 -24.47 -1.35 -11.50
C GLY A 258 -23.90 -2.53 -10.69
N GLU A 259 -22.64 -2.91 -10.93
CA GLU A 259 -21.95 -3.91 -10.12
C GLU A 259 -21.50 -3.31 -8.78
N SER A 260 -21.29 -4.17 -7.79
CA SER A 260 -20.84 -3.74 -6.46
C SER A 260 -19.86 -4.72 -5.85
N ALA A 261 -18.82 -4.18 -5.22
CA ALA A 261 -17.87 -4.90 -4.40
C ALA A 261 -17.72 -4.16 -3.07
N SER A 262 -17.33 -4.87 -2.02
CA SER A 262 -17.06 -4.26 -0.73
C SER A 262 -15.95 -4.96 0.03
N ILE A 263 -15.27 -4.22 0.89
CA ILE A 263 -14.15 -4.69 1.71
C ILE A 263 -14.20 -4.01 3.08
N ILE A 264 -13.67 -4.66 4.11
CA ILE A 264 -13.52 -4.02 5.42
C ILE A 264 -12.54 -2.85 5.28
N ALA A 265 -12.92 -1.70 5.79
CA ALA A 265 -12.08 -0.51 5.84
C ALA A 265 -11.72 -0.20 7.29
N ILE A 266 -10.43 0.01 7.53
CA ILE A 266 -9.92 0.55 8.78
C ILE A 266 -9.55 2.01 8.54
N ILE A 267 -10.17 2.89 9.31
CA ILE A 267 -9.96 4.33 9.16
C ILE A 267 -8.67 4.70 9.87
N LYS A 268 -7.72 5.21 9.10
CA LYS A 268 -6.62 5.99 9.61
C LYS A 268 -7.17 7.35 10.06
N THR A 269 -7.09 7.61 11.36
CA THR A 269 -7.67 8.81 12.00
C THR A 269 -6.85 10.06 11.70
N GLN A 270 -7.42 11.23 12.00
CA GLN A 270 -6.79 12.52 11.70
C GLN A 270 -5.39 12.65 12.33
N GLY A 271 -4.49 13.25 11.54
CA GLY A 271 -3.07 13.33 11.85
C GLY A 271 -2.22 12.71 10.74
N SER A 272 -1.91 13.46 9.68
CA SER A 272 -1.10 12.99 8.54
C SER A 272 0.38 13.38 8.64
N ASP A 273 0.85 13.80 9.81
CA ASP A 273 2.26 14.13 9.99
C ASP A 273 3.00 12.87 10.46
N THR A 274 4.09 12.49 9.77
CA THR A 274 4.98 11.41 10.19
C THR A 274 5.43 11.58 11.65
N LYS A 275 5.42 12.82 12.16
CA LYS A 275 5.62 13.16 13.58
C LYS A 275 4.68 12.44 14.55
N LEU A 276 3.42 12.20 14.18
CA LEU A 276 2.43 11.62 15.09
C LEU A 276 2.69 10.13 15.34
N VAL A 277 2.99 9.37 14.28
CA VAL A 277 3.46 7.98 14.41
C VAL A 277 4.81 7.95 15.10
N ALA A 278 5.73 8.87 14.76
CA ALA A 278 7.03 8.96 15.40
C ALA A 278 6.95 9.18 16.92
N GLN A 279 5.92 9.87 17.39
CA GLN A 279 5.69 10.13 18.82
C GLN A 279 4.66 9.19 19.44
N MET A 280 4.25 8.13 18.73
CA MET A 280 3.28 7.14 19.20
C MET A 280 1.95 7.76 19.67
N GLN A 281 1.53 8.87 19.05
CA GLN A 281 0.24 9.52 19.34
C GLN A 281 -0.99 8.59 19.30
N PRO A 282 -1.10 7.56 18.43
CA PRO A 282 -2.26 6.67 18.45
C PRO A 282 -2.42 5.89 19.77
N TYR A 283 -1.34 5.65 20.51
CA TYR A 283 -1.43 5.08 21.86
C TYR A 283 -2.13 6.04 22.83
N TYR A 284 -1.66 7.28 22.91
CA TYR A 284 -2.23 8.29 23.81
C TYR A 284 -3.67 8.67 23.44
N GLU A 285 -4.02 8.62 22.16
CA GLU A 285 -5.41 8.74 21.72
C GLU A 285 -6.26 7.57 22.22
N ALA A 286 -5.77 6.33 22.05
CA ALA A 286 -6.48 5.14 22.50
C ALA A 286 -6.68 5.11 24.02
N GLU A 287 -5.72 5.61 24.82
CA GLU A 287 -5.87 5.73 26.28
C GLU A 287 -7.07 6.59 26.71
N GLY A 288 -7.45 7.57 25.88
CA GLY A 288 -8.61 8.42 26.11
C GLY A 288 -9.96 7.79 25.72
N LEU A 289 -9.94 6.59 25.14
CA LEU A 289 -11.14 5.92 24.63
C LEU A 289 -11.67 4.86 25.59
N SER A 290 -12.91 4.44 25.35
CA SER A 290 -13.58 3.37 26.07
C SER A 290 -14.36 2.51 25.10
N ARG A 291 -14.72 1.30 25.53
CA ARG A 291 -15.45 0.34 24.71
C ARG A 291 -16.72 0.97 24.12
N GLN A 292 -17.01 0.62 22.88
CA GLN A 292 -18.17 1.11 22.14
C GLN A 292 -19.17 -0.04 21.92
N GLU A 293 -20.44 0.31 21.72
CA GLU A 293 -21.45 -0.66 21.33
C GLU A 293 -21.54 -0.77 19.80
N LEU A 294 -21.48 -2.00 19.29
CA LEU A 294 -21.78 -2.32 17.90
C LEU A 294 -22.68 -3.57 17.86
N LYS A 295 -23.87 -3.43 17.26
CA LYS A 295 -24.89 -4.51 17.18
C LYS A 295 -25.18 -5.20 18.52
N GLY A 296 -25.31 -4.43 19.61
CA GLY A 296 -25.59 -4.98 20.94
C GLY A 296 -24.40 -5.69 21.61
N GLN A 297 -23.20 -5.64 21.02
CA GLN A 297 -21.98 -6.14 21.63
C GLN A 297 -21.04 -5.00 21.98
N SER A 298 -20.35 -5.13 23.11
CA SER A 298 -19.32 -4.19 23.53
C SER A 298 -17.99 -4.58 22.89
N ILE A 299 -17.39 -3.69 22.11
CA ILE A 299 -16.11 -3.89 21.44
C ILE A 299 -15.11 -2.80 21.84
N PRO A 300 -13.81 -3.09 21.96
CA PRO A 300 -12.81 -2.06 22.19
C PRO A 300 -12.56 -1.28 20.88
N PRO A 301 -12.58 0.07 20.87
CA PRO A 301 -12.21 0.84 19.68
C PRO A 301 -10.73 0.63 19.33
N LEU A 302 -10.42 0.74 18.05
CA LEU A 302 -9.06 0.63 17.50
C LEU A 302 -8.63 1.97 16.88
N VAL A 303 -7.63 2.62 17.48
CA VAL A 303 -6.96 3.78 16.87
C VAL A 303 -5.88 3.29 15.92
N THR A 304 -5.94 3.67 14.65
CA THR A 304 -4.96 3.23 13.65
C THR A 304 -4.31 4.41 12.96
N GLN A 305 -2.97 4.39 12.87
CA GLN A 305 -2.22 5.36 12.07
C GLN A 305 -1.13 4.70 11.23
N ILE A 306 -0.80 5.35 10.11
CA ILE A 306 0.32 5.03 9.24
C ILE A 306 1.12 6.30 8.96
N GLY A 307 2.44 6.16 8.84
CA GLY A 307 3.33 7.25 8.44
C GLY A 307 4.58 6.72 7.75
N ASP A 308 5.20 7.54 6.91
CA ASP A 308 6.51 7.23 6.31
C ASP A 308 7.53 6.92 7.41
N GLY A 309 8.17 5.76 7.36
CA GLY A 309 9.06 5.25 8.39
C GLY A 309 10.50 5.78 8.27
N GLU A 310 10.85 6.39 7.15
CA GLU A 310 12.13 7.05 6.89
C GLU A 310 12.04 8.58 6.89
N ASN A 311 10.84 9.16 6.74
CA ASN A 311 10.71 10.56 6.34
C ASN A 311 10.61 11.52 7.53
N GLY A 312 11.48 12.53 7.54
CA GLY A 312 11.52 13.60 8.53
C GLY A 312 12.36 13.29 9.79
N GLY A 313 12.95 14.35 10.36
CA GLY A 313 13.86 14.24 11.52
C GLY A 313 13.25 13.57 12.75
N VAL A 314 11.94 13.72 12.96
CA VAL A 314 11.24 13.12 14.12
C VAL A 314 11.14 11.60 13.95
N MET A 315 10.78 11.11 12.75
CA MET A 315 10.72 9.67 12.48
C MET A 315 12.11 9.01 12.52
N MET A 316 13.12 9.73 12.03
CA MET A 316 14.51 9.26 12.06
C MET A 316 15.07 9.16 13.48
N ASN A 317 14.79 10.16 14.34
CA ASN A 317 15.49 10.31 15.62
C ASN A 317 14.64 10.01 16.87
N GLU A 318 13.34 10.35 16.88
CA GLU A 318 12.48 10.23 18.06
C GLU A 318 11.72 8.89 18.11
N PHE A 319 11.27 8.38 16.95
CA PHE A 319 10.53 7.12 16.86
C PHE A 319 11.22 5.95 17.57
N PRO A 320 12.54 5.70 17.42
CA PRO A 320 13.18 4.58 18.09
C PRO A 320 12.97 4.57 19.61
N GLY A 321 13.16 5.71 20.27
CA GLY A 321 12.97 5.84 21.70
C GLY A 321 11.50 5.67 22.09
N LYS A 322 10.61 6.35 21.35
CA LYS A 322 9.17 6.35 21.64
C LYS A 322 8.49 5.02 21.38
N PHE A 323 8.88 4.30 20.34
CA PHE A 323 8.41 2.95 20.08
C PHE A 323 8.76 2.01 21.24
N MET A 324 10.01 2.03 21.70
CA MET A 324 10.45 1.17 22.82
C MET A 324 9.72 1.51 24.13
N GLU A 325 9.57 2.80 24.44
CA GLU A 325 8.82 3.31 25.60
C GLU A 325 7.37 2.80 25.59
N VAL A 326 6.63 3.12 24.52
CA VAL A 326 5.20 2.81 24.43
C VAL A 326 4.94 1.32 24.35
N MET A 327 5.72 0.54 23.60
CA MET A 327 5.54 -0.92 23.56
C MET A 327 5.83 -1.54 24.94
N GLY A 328 6.77 -0.96 25.70
CA GLY A 328 7.08 -1.35 27.07
C GLY A 328 5.93 -1.08 28.05
N GLU A 329 5.30 0.09 27.96
CA GLU A 329 4.20 0.55 28.81
C GLU A 329 2.86 -0.12 28.48
N ALA A 330 2.55 -0.25 27.19
CA ALA A 330 1.27 -0.77 26.73
C ALA A 330 1.14 -2.30 26.83
N THR A 331 2.26 -3.02 27.00
CA THR A 331 2.21 -4.48 27.20
C THR A 331 1.43 -4.83 28.47
N GLY A 332 0.32 -5.57 28.32
CA GLY A 332 -0.52 -6.01 29.43
C GLY A 332 -1.40 -4.91 30.04
N SER A 333 -1.47 -3.74 29.41
CA SER A 333 -2.38 -2.66 29.82
C SER A 333 -3.81 -2.89 29.31
N HIS A 334 -4.73 -2.00 29.69
CA HIS A 334 -6.07 -1.96 29.10
C HIS A 334 -6.13 -1.30 27.71
N THR A 335 -4.98 -0.86 27.19
CA THR A 335 -4.81 -0.22 25.87
C THR A 335 -3.59 -0.81 25.16
N PRO A 336 -3.59 -2.11 24.81
CA PRO A 336 -2.43 -2.73 24.19
C PRO A 336 -2.30 -2.35 22.71
N PRO A 337 -1.08 -2.47 22.15
CA PRO A 337 -0.89 -2.50 20.71
C PRO A 337 -1.53 -3.79 20.15
N VAL A 338 -2.11 -3.73 18.96
CA VAL A 338 -2.69 -4.90 18.27
C VAL A 338 -2.35 -4.86 16.78
N ASN A 339 -2.28 -6.03 16.15
CA ASN A 339 -2.37 -6.13 14.70
C ASN A 339 -3.83 -5.92 14.28
N VAL A 340 -4.06 -5.33 13.11
CA VAL A 340 -5.42 -5.13 12.62
C VAL A 340 -6.09 -6.47 12.32
N SER A 341 -5.39 -7.40 11.68
CA SER A 341 -5.96 -8.73 11.42
C SER A 341 -6.26 -9.50 12.71
N GLU A 342 -5.42 -9.36 13.73
CA GLU A 342 -5.65 -9.93 15.07
C GLU A 342 -6.94 -9.39 15.71
N TYR A 343 -7.16 -8.07 15.62
CA TYR A 343 -8.39 -7.43 16.08
C TYR A 343 -9.62 -7.87 15.29
N LEU A 344 -9.52 -7.96 13.96
CA LEU A 344 -10.62 -8.42 13.11
C LEU A 344 -10.97 -9.89 13.34
N GLU A 345 -9.96 -10.75 13.55
CA GLU A 345 -10.17 -12.16 13.94
C GLU A 345 -10.90 -12.25 15.29
N TYR A 346 -10.58 -11.40 16.27
CA TYR A 346 -11.35 -11.31 17.52
C TYR A 346 -12.82 -10.93 17.26
N LEU A 347 -13.08 -9.92 16.43
CA LEU A 347 -14.46 -9.54 16.08
C LEU A 347 -15.20 -10.68 15.34
N GLU A 348 -14.52 -11.48 14.54
CA GLU A 348 -15.11 -12.66 13.92
C GLU A 348 -15.56 -13.69 14.98
N THR A 349 -14.81 -13.87 16.08
CA THR A 349 -15.24 -14.75 17.19
C THR A 349 -16.52 -14.29 17.88
N LEU A 350 -16.80 -12.99 17.82
CA LEU A 350 -18.04 -12.38 18.27
C LEU A 350 -19.18 -12.51 17.25
N GLY A 351 -18.90 -13.08 16.08
CA GLY A 351 -19.86 -13.29 14.99
C GLY A 351 -20.04 -12.10 14.05
N PHE A 352 -19.18 -11.08 14.14
CA PHE A 352 -19.20 -9.97 13.18
C PHE A 352 -18.77 -10.44 11.79
N LYS A 353 -19.46 -9.93 10.78
CA LYS A 353 -19.14 -10.11 9.36
C LYS A 353 -18.95 -8.76 8.70
N GLU A 354 -18.33 -8.74 7.52
CA GLU A 354 -18.15 -7.51 6.71
C GLU A 354 -19.44 -6.66 6.61
N ALA A 355 -20.59 -7.31 6.42
CA ALA A 355 -21.89 -6.63 6.27
C ALA A 355 -22.44 -6.01 7.56
N ASP A 356 -21.86 -6.31 8.72
CA ASP A 356 -22.28 -5.81 10.02
C ASP A 356 -21.65 -4.45 10.36
N PHE A 357 -20.62 -4.05 9.60
CA PHE A 357 -19.96 -2.77 9.77
C PHE A 357 -20.71 -1.65 9.02
N PRO A 358 -20.71 -0.42 9.58
CA PRO A 358 -21.31 0.73 8.92
C PRO A 358 -20.72 0.94 7.51
N ALA A 359 -21.58 1.26 6.55
CA ALA A 359 -21.16 1.50 5.18
C ALA A 359 -20.47 2.86 5.05
N ILE A 360 -19.41 2.89 4.25
CA ILE A 360 -18.76 4.11 3.77
C ILE A 360 -18.51 3.99 2.27
N GLN A 361 -18.33 5.12 1.62
CA GLN A 361 -17.96 5.21 0.20
C GLN A 361 -16.90 6.30 0.02
N PRO A 362 -16.16 6.35 -1.10
CA PRO A 362 -15.27 7.46 -1.40
C PRO A 362 -16.00 8.80 -1.35
N VAL A 363 -15.31 9.83 -0.87
CA VAL A 363 -15.87 11.18 -0.77
C VAL A 363 -16.36 11.70 -2.13
N GLN A 364 -17.40 12.55 -2.12
CA GLN A 364 -18.11 13.12 -3.28
C GLN A 364 -19.01 12.13 -4.05
N GLN A 365 -18.97 10.83 -3.76
CA GLN A 365 -19.81 9.87 -4.48
C GLN A 365 -21.30 10.02 -4.18
N LYS A 366 -21.69 10.60 -3.05
CA LYS A 366 -23.10 10.85 -2.73
C LYS A 366 -23.73 11.78 -3.76
N LYS A 367 -23.02 12.84 -4.15
CA LYS A 367 -23.47 13.77 -5.18
C LYS A 367 -23.67 13.06 -6.52
N ILE A 368 -22.82 12.08 -6.84
CA ILE A 368 -22.99 11.23 -8.03
C ILE A 368 -24.24 10.37 -7.86
N TRP A 369 -24.34 9.58 -6.79
CA TRP A 369 -25.41 8.60 -6.62
C TRP A 369 -26.80 9.21 -6.37
N ASP A 370 -26.89 10.44 -5.87
CA ASP A 370 -28.14 11.19 -5.77
C ASP A 370 -28.65 11.62 -7.17
N ASN A 371 -27.77 11.70 -8.16
CA ASN A 371 -28.07 12.16 -9.52
C ASN A 371 -27.82 11.11 -10.61
N PHE A 372 -27.40 9.89 -10.24
CA PHE A 372 -27.05 8.81 -11.17
C PHE A 372 -27.76 7.50 -10.81
N GLU A 373 -28.52 6.96 -11.76
CA GLU A 373 -29.05 5.62 -11.64
C GLU A 373 -27.97 4.59 -12.01
N ALA A 374 -27.57 3.77 -11.04
CA ALA A 374 -26.57 2.74 -11.28
C ALA A 374 -27.02 1.73 -12.35
N GLY A 375 -26.11 1.37 -13.25
CA GLY A 375 -26.46 0.66 -14.48
C GLY A 375 -26.66 1.60 -15.68
N GLY A 376 -26.57 2.92 -15.48
CA GLY A 376 -26.63 3.92 -16.55
C GLY A 376 -25.49 3.86 -17.58
N GLY A 377 -24.40 3.17 -17.25
CA GLY A 377 -23.23 3.00 -18.12
C GLY A 377 -22.18 4.10 -17.98
N PRO A 378 -20.94 3.84 -18.43
CA PRO A 378 -19.79 4.73 -18.21
C PRO A 378 -19.95 6.09 -18.91
N GLU A 379 -20.50 6.13 -20.14
CA GLU A 379 -20.69 7.38 -20.88
C GLU A 379 -21.55 8.40 -20.11
N LYS A 380 -22.67 7.95 -19.54
CA LYS A 380 -23.54 8.82 -18.73
C LYS A 380 -22.91 9.24 -17.41
N LEU A 381 -22.04 8.39 -16.86
CA LEU A 381 -21.33 8.73 -15.62
C LEU A 381 -20.36 9.88 -15.88
N GLU A 382 -19.60 9.81 -16.98
CA GLU A 382 -18.67 10.88 -17.37
C GLU A 382 -19.42 12.19 -17.66
N GLU A 383 -20.53 12.15 -18.41
CA GLU A 383 -21.37 13.33 -18.65
C GLU A 383 -21.83 13.99 -17.34
N LEU A 384 -22.25 13.20 -16.35
CA LEU A 384 -22.66 13.71 -15.04
C LEU A 384 -21.47 14.28 -14.26
N ILE A 385 -20.31 13.63 -14.29
CA ILE A 385 -19.11 14.11 -13.60
C ILE A 385 -18.69 15.46 -14.17
N GLU A 386 -18.70 15.63 -15.50
CA GLU A 386 -18.44 16.91 -16.15
C GLU A 386 -19.45 17.99 -15.73
N GLU A 387 -20.75 17.65 -15.70
CA GLU A 387 -21.80 18.58 -15.24
C GLU A 387 -21.58 19.01 -13.78
N LEU A 388 -21.27 18.08 -12.88
CA LEU A 388 -21.00 18.36 -11.47
C LEU A 388 -19.74 19.21 -11.29
N GLN A 389 -18.67 18.96 -12.05
CA GLN A 389 -17.44 19.76 -12.03
C GLN A 389 -17.70 21.21 -12.49
N HIS A 390 -18.62 21.42 -13.44
CA HIS A 390 -18.98 22.75 -13.90
C HIS A 390 -19.94 23.50 -12.96
N SER A 391 -20.87 22.78 -12.32
CA SER A 391 -21.96 23.37 -11.53
C SER A 391 -21.64 23.53 -10.04
N ASP A 392 -20.72 22.73 -9.50
CA ASP A 392 -20.32 22.74 -8.08
C ASP A 392 -18.79 22.89 -7.93
N HIS A 393 -18.34 24.09 -7.54
CA HIS A 393 -16.92 24.36 -7.29
C HIS A 393 -16.30 23.53 -6.16
N GLN A 394 -17.09 22.85 -5.33
CA GLN A 394 -16.62 21.95 -4.28
C GLN A 394 -16.52 20.48 -4.75
N PHE A 395 -16.93 20.17 -5.98
CA PHE A 395 -16.85 18.82 -6.53
C PHE A 395 -15.51 18.61 -7.25
N HIS A 396 -14.80 17.54 -6.88
CA HIS A 396 -13.55 17.13 -7.51
C HIS A 396 -13.41 15.60 -7.49
N MET A 397 -12.84 15.03 -8.56
CA MET A 397 -12.58 13.58 -8.67
C MET A 397 -11.14 13.18 -8.34
N GLU A 398 -10.25 14.15 -8.07
CA GLU A 398 -8.83 13.89 -7.78
C GLU A 398 -8.61 13.08 -6.48
N GLY A 399 -9.65 12.93 -5.65
CA GLY A 399 -9.59 12.16 -4.41
C GLY A 399 -8.81 12.82 -3.27
N GLY A 400 -8.92 12.23 -2.08
CA GLY A 400 -8.10 12.58 -0.94
C GLY A 400 -6.80 11.76 -0.94
N SER A 401 -5.68 12.42 -0.72
CA SER A 401 -4.35 11.83 -0.52
C SER A 401 -3.77 12.42 0.76
N TRP A 402 -2.96 11.68 1.50
CA TRP A 402 -2.41 12.17 2.77
C TRP A 402 -1.46 13.36 2.60
N THR A 403 -1.05 13.63 1.35
CA THR A 403 -0.26 14.81 0.97
C THR A 403 -1.11 16.08 0.82
N ASN A 404 -2.45 16.00 0.87
CA ASN A 404 -3.48 17.07 0.86
C ASN A 404 -3.39 18.20 -0.20
N ASN A 405 -2.23 18.42 -0.83
CA ASN A 405 -1.88 19.60 -1.63
C ASN A 405 -1.19 19.24 -2.96
N ILE A 406 -0.91 17.96 -3.23
CA ILE A 406 -0.24 17.51 -4.47
C ILE A 406 -1.30 16.85 -5.35
N SER A 407 -1.61 17.47 -6.50
CA SER A 407 -2.32 16.77 -7.56
C SER A 407 -1.37 15.77 -8.22
N TRP A 408 -1.79 14.51 -8.30
CA TRP A 408 -1.03 13.46 -8.98
C TRP A 408 -1.17 13.48 -10.50
N VAL A 409 -2.02 14.38 -11.02
CA VAL A 409 -2.40 14.49 -12.43
C VAL A 409 -2.11 15.89 -12.95
N GLN A 410 -2.62 16.94 -12.29
CA GLN A 410 -2.51 18.32 -12.76
C GLN A 410 -1.05 18.80 -12.74
N GLY A 411 -0.56 19.33 -13.88
CA GLY A 411 0.79 19.87 -14.00
C GLY A 411 1.90 18.83 -14.26
N TYR A 412 1.52 17.57 -14.47
CA TYR A 412 2.42 16.47 -14.85
C TYR A 412 2.02 15.79 -16.16
N GLU A 413 1.34 16.51 -17.05
CA GLU A 413 0.89 15.99 -18.36
C GLU A 413 2.06 15.49 -19.21
N ASN A 414 3.25 16.10 -19.03
CA ASN A 414 4.51 15.70 -19.65
C ASN A 414 5.06 14.34 -19.15
N VAL A 415 4.48 13.77 -18.09
CA VAL A 415 4.82 12.47 -17.52
C VAL A 415 3.66 11.49 -17.67
N ILE A 416 2.44 11.90 -17.32
CA ILE A 416 1.25 11.06 -17.38
C ILE A 416 0.93 10.64 -18.82
N GLY A 417 0.92 11.57 -19.78
CA GLY A 417 0.63 11.26 -21.18
C GLY A 417 1.56 10.20 -21.78
N PRO A 418 2.90 10.32 -21.61
CA PRO A 418 3.82 9.25 -21.99
C PRO A 418 3.56 7.91 -21.30
N ILE A 419 3.26 7.90 -19.99
CA ILE A 419 2.95 6.67 -19.23
C ILE A 419 1.69 6.01 -19.79
N GLU A 420 0.62 6.76 -20.01
CA GLU A 420 -0.63 6.25 -20.58
C GLU A 420 -0.43 5.67 -21.97
N LYS A 421 0.34 6.37 -22.83
CA LYS A 421 0.67 5.88 -24.17
C LYS A 421 1.39 4.53 -24.11
N VAL A 422 2.41 4.38 -23.27
CA VAL A 422 3.17 3.12 -23.21
C VAL A 422 2.41 2.02 -22.46
N SER A 423 1.54 2.36 -21.51
CA SER A 423 0.59 1.43 -20.89
C SER A 423 -0.38 0.86 -21.93
N ALA A 424 -0.99 1.71 -22.75
CA ALA A 424 -1.87 1.28 -23.84
C ALA A 424 -1.13 0.37 -24.84
N LEU A 425 0.10 0.74 -25.20
CA LEU A 425 0.95 -0.07 -26.07
C LEU A 425 1.32 -1.43 -25.44
N PHE A 426 1.57 -1.46 -24.13
CA PHE A 426 1.80 -2.70 -23.38
C PHE A 426 0.56 -3.58 -23.41
N SER A 427 -0.64 -3.02 -23.17
CA SER A 427 -1.90 -3.78 -23.27
C SER A 427 -2.04 -4.39 -24.66
N GLU A 428 -1.94 -3.58 -25.72
CA GLU A 428 -2.15 -4.02 -27.10
C GLU A 428 -1.17 -5.11 -27.53
N LYS A 429 0.11 -4.98 -27.16
CA LYS A 429 1.18 -5.88 -27.62
C LYS A 429 1.43 -7.07 -26.71
N VAL A 430 1.05 -6.99 -25.44
CA VAL A 430 1.41 -7.97 -24.41
C VAL A 430 0.16 -8.63 -23.81
N LEU A 431 -0.78 -7.84 -23.28
CA LEU A 431 -1.94 -8.39 -22.57
C LEU A 431 -3.03 -8.92 -23.51
N ASP A 432 -3.34 -8.19 -24.57
CA ASP A 432 -4.41 -8.52 -25.51
C ASP A 432 -4.00 -9.60 -26.52
N LYS A 433 -2.71 -9.97 -26.55
CA LYS A 433 -2.15 -10.93 -27.50
C LYS A 433 -2.15 -12.34 -26.90
N PRO A 434 -2.84 -13.30 -27.54
CA PRO A 434 -2.84 -14.67 -27.04
C PRO A 434 -1.47 -15.31 -27.19
N GLY A 435 -1.13 -16.19 -26.25
CA GLY A 435 0.07 -17.03 -26.33
C GLY A 435 1.36 -16.42 -25.80
N ILE A 436 1.32 -15.22 -25.22
CA ILE A 436 2.44 -14.67 -24.45
C ILE A 436 2.36 -15.22 -23.03
N SER A 437 3.31 -16.05 -22.64
CA SER A 437 3.38 -16.57 -21.27
C SER A 437 4.00 -15.56 -20.33
N THR A 438 3.42 -15.42 -19.14
CA THR A 438 3.95 -14.57 -18.04
C THR A 438 5.30 -15.05 -17.52
N SER A 439 5.69 -16.30 -17.80
CA SER A 439 7.00 -16.86 -17.44
C SER A 439 8.12 -16.45 -18.40
N GLU A 440 7.82 -15.88 -19.56
CA GLU A 440 8.82 -15.47 -20.55
C GLU A 440 9.64 -14.26 -20.08
N TYR A 441 10.94 -14.26 -20.39
CA TYR A 441 11.83 -13.12 -20.12
C TYR A 441 11.27 -11.80 -20.67
N ARG A 442 10.85 -11.78 -21.95
CA ARG A 442 10.36 -10.55 -22.59
C ARG A 442 9.13 -9.96 -21.88
N TYR A 443 8.23 -10.82 -21.36
CA TYR A 443 7.07 -10.38 -20.58
C TYR A 443 7.54 -9.74 -19.27
N ARG A 444 8.39 -10.43 -18.52
CA ARG A 444 8.92 -9.94 -17.23
C ARG A 444 9.71 -8.64 -17.39
N ASN A 445 10.51 -8.54 -18.43
CA ASN A 445 11.29 -7.34 -18.74
C ASN A 445 10.37 -6.15 -19.05
N ALA A 446 9.39 -6.33 -19.94
CA ALA A 446 8.42 -5.27 -20.22
C ALA A 446 7.58 -4.89 -18.98
N LEU A 447 7.16 -5.88 -18.19
CA LEU A 447 6.44 -5.65 -16.93
C LEU A 447 7.28 -4.84 -15.95
N TYR A 448 8.55 -5.19 -15.74
CA TYR A 448 9.45 -4.46 -14.84
C TYR A 448 9.50 -2.96 -15.18
N TYR A 449 9.64 -2.61 -16.46
CA TYR A 449 9.64 -1.21 -16.91
C TYR A 449 8.26 -0.55 -16.78
N LEU A 450 7.16 -1.24 -17.12
CA LEU A 450 5.80 -0.74 -16.93
C LEU A 450 5.53 -0.37 -15.47
N LEU A 451 5.92 -1.25 -14.55
CA LEU A 451 5.73 -1.00 -13.13
C LEU A 451 6.58 0.21 -12.69
N MET A 452 7.88 0.23 -13.01
CA MET A 452 8.76 1.33 -12.59
C MET A 452 8.27 2.72 -12.99
N ILE A 453 7.83 2.91 -14.23
CA ILE A 453 7.40 4.24 -14.72
C ILE A 453 6.16 4.77 -13.99
N GLN A 454 5.35 3.90 -13.38
CA GLN A 454 4.09 4.25 -12.71
C GLN A 454 4.26 4.61 -11.24
N THR A 455 5.49 4.68 -10.73
CA THR A 455 5.74 5.17 -9.37
C THR A 455 5.25 6.61 -9.18
N SER A 456 4.66 6.91 -8.02
CA SER A 456 4.29 8.28 -7.64
C SER A 456 5.50 9.19 -7.51
N CYS A 457 6.68 8.64 -7.19
CA CYS A 457 7.88 9.40 -6.85
C CYS A 457 8.33 10.35 -7.97
N TYR A 458 8.16 9.99 -9.25
CA TYR A 458 8.54 10.87 -10.37
C TYR A 458 7.71 12.16 -10.46
N ARG A 459 6.58 12.21 -9.76
CA ARG A 459 5.73 13.40 -9.63
C ARG A 459 5.85 14.04 -8.24
N TYR A 460 6.09 13.23 -7.21
CA TYR A 460 6.24 13.73 -5.83
C TYR A 460 7.41 14.70 -5.66
N TRP A 461 8.59 14.36 -6.21
CA TRP A 461 9.81 15.15 -6.02
C TRP A 461 9.90 16.40 -6.90
N GLY A 462 8.87 16.69 -7.69
CA GLY A 462 8.81 17.87 -8.54
C GLY A 462 9.29 17.65 -9.98
N GLN A 463 9.20 18.71 -10.77
CA GLN A 463 9.68 18.76 -12.15
C GLN A 463 11.22 18.72 -12.23
N GLY A 464 11.77 18.43 -13.43
CA GLY A 464 13.20 18.43 -13.71
C GLY A 464 13.73 17.01 -13.86
N VAL A 465 14.83 16.69 -13.19
CA VAL A 465 15.53 15.41 -13.36
C VAL A 465 14.62 14.19 -13.11
N TRP A 466 13.68 14.29 -12.16
CA TRP A 466 12.70 13.23 -11.88
C TRP A 466 11.72 12.99 -13.03
N THR A 467 11.27 14.06 -13.70
CA THR A 467 10.40 13.92 -14.87
C THR A 467 11.19 13.55 -16.12
N ASP A 468 12.47 13.88 -16.20
CA ASP A 468 13.41 13.35 -17.21
C ASP A 468 13.60 11.83 -17.05
N TYR A 469 13.78 11.34 -15.83
CA TYR A 469 13.86 9.91 -15.53
C TYR A 469 12.61 9.15 -16.00
N ALA A 470 11.41 9.67 -15.67
CA ALA A 470 10.17 9.05 -16.11
C ALA A 470 10.05 8.97 -17.63
N ARG A 471 10.37 10.05 -18.34
CA ARG A 471 10.32 10.11 -19.82
C ARG A 471 11.32 9.16 -20.46
N GLU A 472 12.54 9.09 -19.93
CA GLU A 472 13.55 8.16 -20.42
C GLU A 472 13.13 6.70 -20.21
N LEU A 473 12.57 6.36 -19.05
CA LEU A 473 12.09 5.00 -18.81
C LEU A 473 10.88 4.64 -19.69
N CYS A 474 9.98 5.59 -19.98
CA CYS A 474 8.92 5.39 -20.98
C CYS A 474 9.50 5.09 -22.36
N ARG A 475 10.53 5.83 -22.79
CA ARG A 475 11.23 5.59 -24.06
C ARG A 475 11.87 4.19 -24.10
N ARG A 476 12.48 3.75 -22.99
CA ARG A 476 13.07 2.40 -22.89
C ARG A 476 12.00 1.31 -22.99
N LEU A 477 10.86 1.47 -22.31
CA LEU A 477 9.73 0.53 -22.41
C LEU A 477 9.17 0.48 -23.84
N GLU A 478 8.94 1.63 -24.47
CA GLU A 478 8.46 1.69 -25.86
C GLU A 478 9.42 0.97 -26.81
N ALA A 479 10.74 1.12 -26.62
CA ALA A 479 11.74 0.39 -27.40
C ALA A 479 11.68 -1.13 -27.18
N ILE A 480 11.53 -1.59 -25.94
CA ILE A 480 11.37 -3.03 -25.60
C ILE A 480 10.12 -3.58 -26.28
N LEU A 481 8.98 -2.91 -26.13
CA LEU A 481 7.71 -3.33 -26.72
C LEU A 481 7.78 -3.43 -28.25
N ASN A 482 8.42 -2.46 -28.90
CA ASN A 482 8.57 -2.48 -30.35
C ASN A 482 9.61 -3.49 -30.85
N HIS A 483 10.62 -3.82 -30.03
CA HIS A 483 11.68 -4.74 -30.41
C HIS A 483 11.34 -6.21 -30.16
N ASP A 484 10.81 -6.53 -28.98
CA ASP A 484 10.64 -7.90 -28.49
C ASP A 484 9.25 -8.49 -28.80
N PHE A 485 8.31 -7.62 -29.19
CA PHE A 485 6.94 -7.98 -29.55
C PHE A 485 6.60 -7.55 -30.99
N LYS A 486 7.56 -7.70 -31.92
CA LYS A 486 7.42 -7.37 -33.35
C LYS A 486 6.28 -8.14 -34.04
N ASP A 487 6.10 -9.41 -33.68
CA ASP A 487 5.11 -10.29 -34.29
C ASP A 487 3.70 -10.14 -33.66
N ALA A 488 3.52 -9.23 -32.70
CA ALA A 488 2.21 -8.89 -32.16
C ALA A 488 1.37 -8.03 -33.11
N ALA A 489 1.95 -7.48 -34.19
CA ALA A 489 1.23 -6.77 -35.24
C ALA A 489 0.97 -7.70 -36.43
N ALA A 490 0.05 -8.65 -36.28
CA ALA A 490 -0.57 -9.40 -37.37
C ALA A 490 -2.03 -9.71 -37.03
#